data_AF-C8PNJ9-F1
#
_entry.id   AF-C8PNJ9-F1
#
_cell.length_a   1.000
_cell.length_b   1.000
_cell.length_c   1.000
_cell.angle_alpha   90.00
_cell.angle_beta   90.00
_cell.angle_gamma   90.00
#
_symmetry.space_group_name_H-M   'P 1'
#
loop_
_entity.id
_entity.type
_entity.pdbx_description
1 polymer ?
#
loop_
_entity_poly.entity_id
_entity_poly.type
_entity_poly.pdbx_seq_one_letter_code
_entity_poly.pdbx_strand_id
1 'polypeptide(L)'
;MSESIDWEEKKYQEVFDEETRLLIRRRAADTSCTIDDIQGILDSLYILDGNNATGRSCVQQIALSATIAAYEAFIHQWQKELTLK
;
A
#
# COMPACT_ATOMS: atom_id res chain seq x y z
N MET A 1 -14.01 17.75 -19.43
CA MET A 1 -12.94 16.75 -19.64
C MET A 1 -12.65 16.10 -18.29
N SER A 2 -13.35 15.00 -17.95
CA SER A 2 -13.17 14.31 -16.65
C SER A 2 -13.31 12.78 -16.73
N GLU A 3 -13.45 12.19 -17.92
CA GLU A 3 -13.68 10.75 -18.05
C GLU A 3 -12.40 9.89 -17.89
N SER A 4 -11.21 10.50 -17.92
CA SER A 4 -9.94 9.75 -17.74
C SER A 4 -9.59 9.48 -16.27
N ILE A 5 -10.11 10.26 -15.32
CA ILE A 5 -9.74 10.11 -13.89
C ILE A 5 -10.51 8.95 -13.26
N ASP A 6 -11.71 8.68 -13.75
CA ASP A 6 -12.65 7.75 -13.13
C ASP A 6 -12.12 6.31 -13.09
N TRP A 7 -11.44 5.88 -14.15
CA TRP A 7 -10.87 4.53 -14.19
C TRP A 7 -9.55 4.42 -13.41
N GLU A 8 -8.73 5.49 -13.40
CA GLU A 8 -7.47 5.54 -12.65
C GLU A 8 -7.74 5.53 -11.15
N GLU A 9 -8.65 6.38 -10.70
CA GLU A 9 -9.07 6.46 -9.30
C GLU A 9 -9.76 5.17 -8.86
N LYS A 10 -10.65 4.60 -9.69
CA LYS A 10 -11.25 3.31 -9.40
C LYS A 10 -10.20 2.21 -9.25
N LYS A 11 -9.20 2.17 -10.15
CA LYS A 11 -8.14 1.17 -10.07
C LYS A 11 -7.27 1.38 -8.83
N TYR A 12 -6.96 2.62 -8.50
CA TYR A 12 -6.25 2.98 -7.29
C TYR A 12 -7.00 2.48 -6.04
N GLN A 13 -8.29 2.83 -5.92
CA GLN A 13 -9.13 2.44 -4.78
C GLN A 13 -9.25 0.92 -4.67
N GLU A 14 -9.46 0.22 -5.79
CA GLU A 14 -9.52 -1.24 -5.85
C GLU A 14 -8.25 -1.88 -5.26
N VAL A 15 -7.08 -1.45 -5.74
CA VAL A 15 -5.79 -1.99 -5.26
C VAL A 15 -5.55 -1.60 -3.80
N PHE A 16 -5.85 -0.37 -3.41
CA PHE A 16 -5.70 0.10 -2.05
C PHE A 16 -6.53 -0.72 -1.05
N ASP A 17 -7.81 -0.95 -1.36
CA ASP A 17 -8.73 -1.71 -0.52
C ASP A 17 -8.34 -3.19 -0.44
N GLU A 18 -7.91 -3.78 -1.56
CA GLU A 18 -7.44 -5.17 -1.61
C GLU A 18 -6.20 -5.37 -0.74
N GLU A 19 -5.18 -4.52 -0.89
CA GLU A 19 -3.94 -4.58 -0.11
C GLU A 19 -4.19 -4.32 1.37
N THR A 20 -5.00 -3.31 1.71
CA THR A 20 -5.37 -3.03 3.11
C THR A 20 -6.05 -4.23 3.75
N ARG A 21 -6.97 -4.89 3.03
CA ARG A 21 -7.67 -6.10 3.52
C ARG A 21 -6.70 -7.27 3.71
N LEU A 22 -5.74 -7.45 2.80
CA LEU A 22 -4.70 -8.46 2.93
C LEU A 22 -3.81 -8.21 4.15
N LEU A 23 -3.39 -6.96 4.38
CA LEU A 23 -2.59 -6.57 5.55
C LEU A 23 -3.31 -6.83 6.88
N ILE A 24 -4.58 -6.46 6.97
CA ILE A 24 -5.41 -6.72 8.16
C ILE A 24 -5.51 -8.23 8.41
N ARG A 25 -5.78 -9.02 7.36
CA ARG A 25 -5.82 -10.48 7.48
C ARG A 25 -4.47 -11.07 7.88
N ARG A 26 -3.38 -10.56 7.31
CA ARG A 26 -2.01 -11.00 7.65
C ARG A 26 -1.71 -10.74 9.12
N ARG A 27 -1.97 -9.52 9.62
CA ARG A 27 -1.82 -9.17 11.04
C ARG A 27 -2.71 -10.04 11.95
N ALA A 28 -3.90 -10.42 11.51
CA ALA A 28 -4.79 -11.28 12.28
C ALA A 28 -4.37 -12.77 12.27
N ALA A 29 -3.82 -13.24 11.15
CA ALA A 29 -3.39 -14.64 10.98
C ALA A 29 -2.00 -14.91 11.58
N ASP A 30 -1.12 -13.91 11.56
CA ASP A 30 0.26 -14.03 12.03
C ASP A 30 0.47 -13.20 13.29
N THR A 31 0.52 -13.89 14.43
CA THR A 31 0.78 -13.28 15.75
C THR A 31 2.23 -12.82 15.94
N SER A 32 3.15 -13.24 15.06
CA SER A 32 4.54 -12.78 15.06
C SER A 32 4.77 -11.58 14.15
N CYS A 33 3.78 -11.22 13.33
CA CYS A 33 3.84 -10.06 12.44
C CYS A 33 4.03 -8.79 13.27
N THR A 34 5.14 -8.10 13.03
CA THR A 34 5.44 -6.82 13.66
C THR A 34 5.28 -5.66 12.70
N ILE A 35 5.24 -4.45 13.24
CA ILE A 35 5.16 -3.25 12.41
C ILE A 35 6.44 -3.04 11.60
N ASP A 36 7.59 -3.46 12.12
CA ASP A 36 8.88 -3.43 11.44
C ASP A 36 8.90 -4.34 10.21
N ASP A 37 8.23 -5.49 10.26
CA ASP A 37 8.10 -6.38 9.09
C ASP A 37 7.34 -5.71 7.95
N ILE A 38 6.26 -4.99 8.27
CA ILE A 38 5.47 -4.27 7.28
C ILE A 38 6.23 -3.04 6.76
N GLN A 39 6.98 -2.35 7.63
CA GLN A 39 7.86 -1.25 7.25
C GLN A 39 8.97 -1.72 6.28
N GLY A 40 9.60 -2.86 6.53
CA GLY A 40 10.61 -3.41 5.63
C GLY A 40 10.06 -3.75 4.23
N ILE A 41 8.78 -4.16 4.15
CA ILE A 41 8.10 -4.35 2.87
C ILE A 41 7.84 -3.00 2.20
N LEU A 42 7.37 -1.99 2.94
CA LEU A 42 7.15 -0.64 2.42
C LEU A 42 8.44 -0.03 1.85
N ASP A 43 9.56 -0.16 2.56
CA ASP A 43 10.85 0.32 2.10
C ASP A 43 11.27 -0.36 0.78
N SER A 44 10.99 -1.67 0.66
CA SER A 44 11.24 -2.42 -0.58
C SER A 44 10.35 -1.94 -1.74
N LEU A 45 9.09 -1.59 -1.46
CA LEU A 45 8.17 -1.02 -2.46
C LEU A 45 8.67 0.36 -2.95
N TYR A 46 9.20 1.19 -2.05
CA TYR A 46 9.80 2.47 -2.41
C TYR A 46 11.06 2.33 -3.28
N ILE A 47 11.92 1.36 -2.95
CA ILE A 47 13.08 1.03 -3.79
C ILE A 47 12.62 0.56 -5.17
N LEU A 48 11.58 -0.28 -5.24
CA LEU A 48 11.01 -0.75 -6.50
C LEU A 48 10.40 0.40 -7.31
N ASP A 49 9.73 1.35 -6.66
CA ASP A 49 9.15 2.52 -7.32
C ASP A 49 10.25 3.34 -8.00
N GLY A 50 11.33 3.65 -7.29
CA GLY A 50 12.47 4.40 -7.82
C GLY A 50 13.27 3.66 -8.91
N ASN A 51 13.52 2.37 -8.76
CA ASN A 51 14.38 1.61 -9.67
C ASN A 51 13.72 1.28 -11.02
N ASN A 52 12.41 1.09 -11.05
CA ASN A 52 11.68 0.63 -12.25
C ASN A 52 10.68 1.67 -12.76
N ALA A 53 10.81 2.95 -12.37
CA ALA A 53 9.95 4.02 -12.86
C ALA A 53 10.02 4.18 -14.39
N THR A 54 11.21 4.03 -14.99
CA THR A 54 11.44 4.24 -16.42
C THR A 54 11.06 2.99 -17.23
N GLY A 55 9.78 2.86 -17.56
CA GLY A 55 9.25 1.74 -18.36
C GLY A 55 7.96 1.14 -17.80
N ARG A 56 7.49 1.61 -16.63
CA ARG A 56 6.25 1.17 -16.01
C ARG A 56 5.04 1.80 -16.72
N SER A 57 3.99 1.01 -16.95
CA SER A 57 2.75 1.53 -17.52
C SER A 57 1.98 2.38 -16.49
N CYS A 58 1.10 3.28 -16.93
CA CYS A 58 0.26 4.09 -16.04
C CYS A 58 -0.52 3.21 -15.05
N VAL A 59 -1.09 2.10 -15.52
CA VAL A 59 -1.84 1.14 -14.68
C VAL A 59 -0.95 0.56 -13.57
N GLN A 60 0.28 0.16 -13.91
CA GLN A 60 1.22 -0.40 -12.94
C GLN A 60 1.73 0.67 -11.96
N GLN A 61 1.90 1.91 -12.42
CA GLN A 61 2.28 3.02 -11.54
C GLN A 61 1.16 3.31 -10.53
N ILE A 62 -0.08 3.41 -10.99
CA ILE A 62 -1.25 3.61 -10.11
C ILE A 62 -1.38 2.48 -9.10
N ALA A 63 -1.25 1.23 -9.54
CA ALA A 63 -1.30 0.08 -8.65
C ALA A 63 -0.19 0.13 -7.60
N LEU A 64 1.06 0.41 -7.99
CA LEU A 64 2.17 0.51 -7.05
C LEU A 64 1.98 1.66 -6.05
N SER A 65 1.54 2.83 -6.52
CA SER A 65 1.23 3.97 -5.64
C SER A 65 0.09 3.64 -4.66
N ALA A 66 -0.95 2.93 -5.10
CA ALA A 66 -2.03 2.47 -4.23
C ALA A 66 -1.53 1.48 -3.17
N THR A 67 -0.67 0.53 -3.56
CA THR A 67 -0.05 -0.42 -2.63
C THR A 67 0.79 0.32 -1.59
N ILE A 68 1.67 1.23 -2.00
CA ILE A 68 2.51 2.02 -1.07
C ILE A 68 1.63 2.76 -0.06
N ALA A 69 0.61 3.48 -0.55
CA ALA A 69 -0.31 4.22 0.31
C ALA A 69 -1.08 3.31 1.29
N ALA A 70 -1.48 2.11 0.86
CA ALA A 70 -2.15 1.15 1.74
C ALA A 70 -1.24 0.70 2.89
N TYR A 71 0.03 0.42 2.60
CA TYR A 71 1.02 0.05 3.61
C TYR A 71 1.30 1.21 4.57
N GLU A 72 1.48 2.42 4.06
CA GLU A 72 1.67 3.63 4.88
C GLU A 72 0.50 3.88 5.82
N ALA A 73 -0.73 3.88 5.28
CA ALA A 73 -1.94 4.11 6.07
C ALA A 73 -2.09 3.05 7.16
N PHE A 74 -1.81 1.79 6.83
CA PHE A 74 -1.86 0.68 7.78
C PHE A 74 -0.82 0.82 8.90
N ILE A 75 0.44 1.14 8.55
CA ILE A 75 1.51 1.37 9.53
C ILE A 75 1.16 2.56 10.43
N HIS A 76 0.76 3.70 9.86
CA HIS A 76 0.37 4.88 10.62
C HIS A 76 -0.76 4.59 11.61
N GLN A 77 -1.80 3.88 11.15
CA GLN A 77 -2.93 3.50 12.00
C GLN A 77 -2.47 2.57 13.14
N TRP A 78 -1.62 1.59 12.84
CA TRP A 78 -1.11 0.65 13.85
C TRP A 78 -0.15 1.33 14.85
N GLN A 79 0.75 2.21 14.41
CA GLN A 79 1.59 3.02 15.30
C GLN A 79 0.75 3.87 16.25
N LYS A 80 -0.33 4.47 15.73
CA LYS A 80 -1.26 5.27 16.53
C LYS A 80 -1.98 4.40 17.58
N GLU A 81 -2.40 3.19 17.23
CA GLU A 81 -2.98 2.22 18.18
C GLU A 81 -1.99 1.82 19.29
N LEU A 82 -0.70 1.66 18.96
CA LEU A 82 0.34 1.33 19.92
C LEU A 82 0.66 2.51 20.86
N THR A 83 0.65 3.73 20.33
CA THR A 83 0.97 4.96 21.09
C THR A 83 -0.19 5.40 22.00
N LEU A 84 -1.43 5.03 21.66
CA LEU A 84 -2.62 5.32 22.46
C LEU A 84 -2.92 4.26 23.54
N LYS A 85 -2.11 3.21 23.66
CA LYS A 85 -2.17 2.19 24.71
C LYS A 85 -1.21 2.50 25.84
#